data_AF-A0AAU3ZKQ7-F1
#
_entry.id   AF-A0AAU3ZKQ7-F1
#
_cell.length_a   1.000
_cell.length_b   1.000
_cell.length_c   1.000
_cell.angle_alpha   90.00
_cell.angle_beta   90.00
_cell.angle_gamma   90.00
#
_symmetry.space_group_name_H-M   'P 1'
#
loop_
_entity.id
_entity.type
_entity.pdbx_description
1 polymer ?
#
loop_
_entity_poly.entity_id
_entity_poly.type
_entity_poly.pdbx_seq_one_letter_code
_entity_poly.pdbx_strand_id
1 'polypeptide(L)'
;MTASVLSASIAVACAAALALPTAAPAGATTPRADSPATPFPGSTQSLRLDQVSADRSTDTSAVAGLSRQKVKPFSLVGVVWNDKNAHLNGTVQVRTRHVGSKAWTGWQSVQAENDGHAPDPATAEAESSAVRGSTAPLWVGNSDAVQVRVHAKAPAGATRAAADPLPKGLRLDLVDPGPDPHPRPARPTPTEPTPAKPKPGKPTPAKPKPTEPTATDPTAADPTAADPTAADPTAADPTAADPTAADPNTAGSPSGDQAAPTELPALSKDATVAELEATGAKAGPYVAPRPRIVTREGWGADESVRESAFRYTDTVKVAFVHHTATGNDYSCDEAPSLMRSIYRYHVKSLGWRDIGYNFVIDKCGTIYEGRAGGVTKPVMGAHTLGFNSDSTGVAVLGTFTSTEPPAAVISALSRFTAWKLGLTGADPAGKTTLVSGGGNRFPEGSTATLDVISGHRDGFSTECPGARLYAKLDEIRSAAARDQGR
;
A
#
# COMPACT_ATOMS: atom_id res chain seq x y z
N MET A 1 -89.38 -18.45 -12.26
CA MET A 1 -90.24 -18.48 -11.05
C MET A 1 -89.48 -19.34 -10.05
N THR A 2 -88.97 -18.89 -8.91
CA THR A 2 -89.37 -17.87 -7.93
C THR A 2 -88.12 -17.42 -7.17
N ALA A 3 -88.12 -16.16 -6.70
CA ALA A 3 -87.13 -15.62 -5.77
C ALA A 3 -87.56 -15.88 -4.32
N SER A 4 -86.61 -15.97 -3.38
CA SER A 4 -86.81 -15.54 -2.00
C SER A 4 -85.48 -15.19 -1.34
N VAL A 5 -85.54 -14.10 -0.57
CA VAL A 5 -84.48 -13.23 -0.10
C VAL A 5 -84.54 -13.18 1.44
N LEU A 6 -83.35 -13.08 2.06
CA LEU A 6 -82.98 -12.54 3.39
C LEU A 6 -83.96 -12.61 4.57
N SER A 7 -83.39 -12.90 5.75
CA SER A 7 -83.35 -11.89 6.83
C SER A 7 -82.33 -12.21 7.92
N ALA A 8 -81.55 -11.19 8.26
CA ALA A 8 -80.80 -11.06 9.49
C ALA A 8 -81.68 -10.36 10.54
N SER A 9 -81.48 -10.65 11.84
CA SER A 9 -81.65 -9.67 12.92
C SER A 9 -81.07 -10.16 14.25
N ILE A 10 -80.59 -9.17 14.99
CA ILE A 10 -79.77 -9.16 16.20
C ILE A 10 -80.64 -9.36 17.46
N ALA A 11 -80.09 -10.00 18.50
CA ALA A 11 -80.55 -9.80 19.88
C ALA A 11 -79.36 -9.71 20.85
N VAL A 12 -79.41 -8.67 21.69
CA VAL A 12 -78.48 -8.30 22.76
C VAL A 12 -78.90 -8.98 24.07
N ALA A 13 -77.95 -9.39 24.91
CA ALA A 13 -78.19 -9.59 26.35
C ALA A 13 -76.90 -9.43 27.18
N CYS A 14 -77.09 -8.94 28.41
CA CYS A 14 -76.14 -8.21 29.25
C CYS A 14 -75.11 -9.05 30.04
N ALA A 15 -73.95 -8.40 30.23
CA ALA A 15 -73.08 -8.26 31.40
C ALA A 15 -73.10 -9.29 32.55
N ALA A 16 -71.90 -9.81 32.87
CA ALA A 16 -71.38 -9.89 34.24
C ALA A 16 -69.85 -9.71 34.21
N ALA A 17 -69.37 -8.65 34.87
CA ALA A 17 -67.96 -8.33 35.01
C ALA A 17 -67.33 -9.16 36.14
N LEU A 18 -66.29 -9.92 35.82
CA LEU A 18 -65.32 -10.45 36.78
C LEU A 18 -63.98 -9.80 36.48
N ALA A 19 -63.58 -8.87 37.35
CA ALA A 19 -62.26 -8.26 37.33
C ALA A 19 -61.23 -9.28 37.83
N LEU A 20 -60.38 -9.76 36.93
CA LEU A 20 -59.13 -10.45 37.24
C LEU A 20 -57.97 -9.53 36.84
N PRO A 21 -56.93 -9.37 37.69
CA PRO A 21 -55.78 -8.54 37.33
C PRO A 21 -55.02 -9.21 36.18
N THR A 22 -54.99 -8.55 35.02
CA THR A 22 -54.12 -8.91 33.92
C THR A 22 -52.69 -8.57 34.32
N ALA A 23 -51.92 -9.59 34.70
CA ALA A 23 -50.47 -9.52 34.67
C ALA A 23 -50.06 -9.21 33.22
N ALA A 24 -49.42 -8.06 33.01
CA ALA A 24 -48.85 -7.72 31.72
C ALA A 24 -47.85 -8.80 31.31
N PRO A 25 -47.83 -9.24 30.04
CA PRO A 25 -46.72 -10.04 29.54
C PRO A 25 -45.44 -9.21 29.73
N ALA A 26 -44.45 -9.82 30.37
CA ALA A 26 -43.13 -9.26 30.59
C ALA A 26 -42.62 -8.66 29.27
N GLY A 27 -42.14 -7.41 29.36
CA GLY A 27 -41.80 -6.59 28.22
C GLY A 27 -40.93 -7.34 27.22
N ALA A 28 -41.30 -7.22 25.95
CA ALA A 28 -40.37 -7.46 24.86
C ALA A 28 -39.14 -6.60 25.14
N THR A 29 -38.04 -7.25 25.48
CA THR A 29 -36.72 -6.63 25.52
C THR A 29 -36.48 -6.06 24.13
N THR A 30 -36.58 -4.73 24.03
CA THR A 30 -35.97 -3.98 22.94
C THR A 30 -34.53 -4.48 22.79
N PRO A 31 -34.05 -4.73 21.55
CA PRO A 31 -32.63 -4.99 21.34
C PRO A 31 -31.88 -3.83 21.97
N ARG A 32 -31.07 -4.16 22.97
CA ARG A 32 -30.13 -3.24 23.58
C ARG A 32 -29.33 -2.63 22.43
N ALA A 33 -29.39 -1.31 22.31
CA ALA A 33 -28.59 -0.54 21.38
C ALA A 33 -27.18 -1.11 21.35
N ASP A 34 -26.70 -1.39 20.14
CA ASP A 34 -25.35 -1.85 19.87
C ASP A 34 -24.37 -1.14 20.80
N SER A 35 -23.55 -1.94 21.49
CA SER A 35 -22.37 -1.38 22.14
C SER A 35 -21.66 -0.52 21.09
N PRO A 36 -21.29 0.74 21.38
CA PRO A 36 -20.59 1.55 20.40
C PRO A 36 -19.36 0.76 19.99
N ALA A 37 -19.31 0.36 18.71
CA ALA A 37 -18.13 -0.24 18.11
C ALA A 37 -16.95 0.62 18.57
N THR A 38 -15.95 -0.01 19.18
CA THR A 38 -14.71 0.68 19.54
C THR A 38 -14.26 1.48 18.32
N PRO A 39 -14.09 2.81 18.41
CA PRO A 39 -13.75 3.61 17.25
C PRO A 39 -12.47 3.06 16.62
N PHE A 40 -12.52 2.82 15.31
CA PHE A 40 -11.38 2.39 14.51
C PHE A 40 -10.15 3.24 14.85
N PRO A 41 -8.96 2.66 15.02
CA PRO A 41 -7.75 3.45 15.22
C PRO A 41 -7.56 4.41 14.02
N GLY A 42 -7.31 5.67 14.34
CA GLY A 42 -7.15 6.75 13.36
C GLY A 42 -8.47 7.33 12.82
N SER A 43 -8.36 8.36 11.99
CA SER A 43 -9.52 9.10 11.48
C SER A 43 -9.27 9.77 10.14
N THR A 44 -10.35 10.14 9.44
CA THR A 44 -10.30 10.96 8.24
C THR A 44 -11.16 12.19 8.48
N GLN A 45 -10.56 13.37 8.38
CA GLN A 45 -11.27 14.65 8.44
C GLN A 45 -11.31 15.28 7.05
N SER A 46 -12.52 15.45 6.50
CA SER A 46 -12.73 16.09 5.20
C SER A 46 -13.09 17.57 5.34
N LEU A 47 -12.40 18.44 4.61
CA LEU A 47 -12.62 19.88 4.57
C LEU A 47 -12.94 20.31 3.14
N ARG A 48 -14.10 20.94 2.91
CA ARG A 48 -14.46 21.42 1.56
C ARG A 48 -13.49 22.50 1.11
N LEU A 49 -13.13 22.47 -0.18
CA LEU A 49 -12.33 23.53 -0.79
C LEU A 49 -13.26 24.51 -1.49
N ASP A 50 -13.48 25.65 -0.83
CA ASP A 50 -14.26 26.73 -1.40
C ASP A 50 -13.41 27.49 -2.43
N GLN A 51 -14.09 28.19 -3.35
CA GLN A 51 -13.42 29.15 -4.23
C GLN A 51 -12.88 30.28 -3.35
N VAL A 52 -11.55 30.38 -3.25
CA VAL A 52 -10.92 31.44 -2.47
C VAL A 52 -10.73 32.61 -3.42
N SER A 53 -11.38 33.75 -3.12
CA SER A 53 -11.12 34.98 -3.86
C SER A 53 -9.63 35.32 -3.72
N ALA A 54 -8.92 35.50 -4.83
CA ALA A 54 -7.49 35.76 -4.87
C ALA A 54 -7.15 37.03 -4.06
N ASP A 55 -6.80 36.85 -2.78
CA ASP A 55 -6.48 37.96 -1.89
C ASP A 55 -5.09 38.49 -2.31
N ARG A 56 -5.08 39.61 -3.04
CA ARG A 56 -3.91 40.39 -3.49
C ARG A 56 -2.78 39.58 -4.16
N SER A 57 -3.13 38.70 -5.09
CA SER A 57 -2.18 38.09 -6.02
C SER A 57 -2.48 38.54 -7.44
N THR A 58 -1.45 38.85 -8.24
CA THR A 58 -1.55 39.11 -9.68
C THR A 58 -1.89 37.85 -10.50
N ASP A 59 -2.23 36.74 -9.83
CA ASP A 59 -2.52 35.43 -10.41
C ASP A 59 -4.02 35.26 -10.61
N THR A 60 -4.45 35.14 -11.88
CA THR A 60 -5.85 35.19 -12.32
C THR A 60 -6.47 33.82 -12.59
N SER A 61 -5.85 32.72 -12.13
CA SER A 61 -6.35 31.35 -12.24
C SER A 61 -7.56 31.08 -11.33
N ALA A 62 -8.42 30.10 -11.67
CA ALA A 62 -9.45 29.65 -10.73
C ALA A 62 -8.75 29.01 -9.51
N VAL A 63 -9.05 29.52 -8.31
CA VAL A 63 -8.41 29.10 -7.06
C VAL A 63 -9.44 28.49 -6.14
N ALA A 64 -9.29 27.21 -5.83
CA ALA A 64 -9.94 26.58 -4.69
C ALA A 64 -8.92 26.42 -3.56
N GLY A 65 -9.36 26.49 -2.30
CA GLY A 65 -8.43 26.31 -1.20
C GLY A 65 -9.02 26.45 0.18
N LEU A 66 -8.14 26.37 1.17
CA LEU A 66 -8.43 26.66 2.57
C LEU A 66 -7.40 27.65 3.06
N SER A 67 -7.84 28.67 3.79
CA SER A 67 -6.95 29.51 4.58
C SER A 67 -6.36 28.71 5.75
N ARG A 68 -5.41 29.30 6.49
CA ARG A 68 -4.76 28.62 7.61
C ARG A 68 -5.80 28.21 8.65
N GLN A 69 -5.95 26.91 8.87
CA GLN A 69 -6.93 26.36 9.79
C GLN A 69 -6.28 25.42 10.80
N LYS A 70 -6.61 25.57 12.08
CA LYS A 70 -6.29 24.58 13.11
C LYS A 70 -7.31 23.44 13.02
N VAL A 71 -6.82 22.21 13.04
CA VAL A 71 -7.61 20.99 12.79
C VAL A 71 -7.25 19.92 13.81
N LYS A 72 -7.92 18.77 13.76
CA LYS A 72 -7.48 17.60 14.54
C LYS A 72 -6.11 17.13 14.01
N PRO A 73 -5.27 16.51 14.85
CA PRO A 73 -4.00 15.93 14.40
C PRO A 73 -4.17 15.00 13.19
N PHE A 74 -3.22 15.06 12.26
CA PHE A 74 -3.18 14.24 11.05
C PHE A 74 -1.72 14.05 10.61
N SER A 75 -1.45 13.06 9.76
CA SER A 75 -0.10 12.81 9.23
C SER A 75 -0.02 12.70 7.71
N LEU A 76 -1.17 12.59 7.03
CA LEU A 76 -1.24 12.49 5.58
C LEU A 76 -2.37 13.39 5.04
N VAL A 77 -2.15 13.96 3.86
CA VAL A 77 -3.14 14.77 3.16
C VAL A 77 -3.36 14.26 1.73
N GLY A 78 -4.56 14.46 1.22
CA GLY A 78 -4.87 14.30 -0.20
C GLY A 78 -6.05 15.18 -0.60
N VAL A 79 -6.07 15.63 -1.86
CA VAL A 79 -7.21 16.36 -2.41
C VAL A 79 -8.02 15.40 -3.27
N VAL A 80 -9.33 15.38 -3.05
CA VAL A 80 -10.24 14.40 -3.64
C VAL A 80 -11.50 15.09 -4.17
N TRP A 81 -12.13 14.52 -5.18
CA TRP A 81 -13.32 15.07 -5.84
C TRP A 81 -14.32 13.98 -6.23
N ASN A 82 -15.53 14.39 -6.61
CA ASN A 82 -16.67 13.46 -6.74
C ASN A 82 -16.54 12.50 -7.93
N ASP A 83 -16.23 13.06 -9.10
CA ASP A 83 -16.16 12.29 -10.34
C ASP A 83 -14.77 11.69 -10.52
N LYS A 84 -14.68 10.37 -10.39
CA LYS A 84 -13.42 9.61 -10.57
C LYS A 84 -12.80 9.76 -11.95
N ASN A 85 -13.59 10.10 -12.97
CA ASN A 85 -13.13 10.27 -14.35
C ASN A 85 -12.76 11.73 -14.67
N ALA A 86 -13.02 12.68 -13.76
CA ALA A 86 -12.61 14.06 -13.94
C ALA A 86 -11.12 14.22 -13.61
N HIS A 87 -10.38 14.93 -14.46
CA HIS A 87 -8.96 15.21 -14.24
C HIS A 87 -8.76 16.57 -13.58
N LEU A 88 -7.85 16.65 -12.61
CA LEU A 88 -7.42 17.92 -12.03
C LEU A 88 -6.24 18.47 -12.86
N ASN A 89 -6.55 19.30 -13.85
CA ASN A 89 -5.56 20.01 -14.65
C ASN A 89 -5.08 21.26 -13.90
N GLY A 90 -4.06 21.12 -13.06
CA GLY A 90 -3.63 22.22 -12.20
C GLY A 90 -2.49 21.88 -11.25
N THR A 91 -2.21 22.80 -10.34
CA THR A 91 -1.24 22.59 -9.26
C THR A 91 -1.97 22.54 -7.93
N VAL A 92 -1.63 21.55 -7.11
CA VAL A 92 -2.10 21.44 -5.73
C VAL A 92 -0.91 21.65 -4.82
N GLN A 93 -1.04 22.56 -3.86
CA GLN A 93 0.01 22.82 -2.89
C GLN A 93 -0.56 22.89 -1.48
N VAL A 94 0.16 22.27 -0.54
CA VAL A 94 -0.16 22.24 0.88
C VAL A 94 1.01 22.83 1.67
N ARG A 95 0.69 23.45 2.80
CA ARG A 95 1.65 23.64 3.89
C ARG A 95 0.97 23.30 5.21
N THR A 96 1.75 22.81 6.16
CA THR A 96 1.25 22.34 7.45
C THR A 96 2.01 22.98 8.59
N ARG A 97 1.51 22.76 9.81
CA ARG A 97 2.18 23.08 11.06
C ARG A 97 2.25 21.82 11.90
N HIS A 98 3.45 21.45 12.32
CA HIS A 98 3.68 20.33 13.22
C HIS A 98 3.03 20.59 14.59
N VAL A 99 2.52 19.54 15.24
CA VAL A 99 1.95 19.63 16.60
C VAL A 99 2.96 20.27 17.56
N GLY A 100 2.50 21.22 18.38
CA GLY A 100 3.35 21.92 19.36
C GLY A 100 4.30 22.98 18.76
N SER A 101 4.42 23.06 17.43
CA SER A 101 5.18 24.11 16.76
C SER A 101 4.32 25.34 16.47
N LYS A 102 4.97 26.50 16.34
CA LYS A 102 4.37 27.71 15.75
C LYS A 102 4.79 27.93 14.30
N ALA A 103 5.82 27.22 13.84
CA ALA A 103 6.39 27.36 12.50
C ALA A 103 5.58 26.57 11.47
N TRP A 104 5.31 27.20 10.33
CA TRP A 104 4.71 26.56 9.17
C TRP A 104 5.79 26.03 8.25
N THR A 105 5.52 24.92 7.57
CA THR A 105 6.35 24.46 6.46
C THR A 105 6.29 25.45 5.28
N GLY A 106 7.25 25.33 4.37
CA GLY A 106 7.11 25.89 3.03
C GLY A 106 5.96 25.22 2.27
N TRP A 107 5.56 25.81 1.14
CA TRP A 107 4.58 25.16 0.26
C TRP A 107 5.19 23.90 -0.38
N GLN A 108 4.49 22.79 -0.24
CA GLN A 108 4.82 21.50 -0.84
C GLN A 108 3.82 21.18 -1.92
N SER A 109 4.29 20.73 -3.09
CA SER A 109 3.42 20.28 -4.16
C SER A 109 2.86 18.89 -3.85
N VAL A 110 1.58 18.70 -4.14
CA VAL A 110 0.91 17.40 -4.13
C VAL A 110 0.70 16.99 -5.58
N GLN A 111 1.11 15.79 -5.96
CA GLN A 111 1.00 15.33 -7.34
C GLN A 111 -0.48 15.15 -7.72
N ALA A 112 -0.95 15.95 -8.68
CA ALA A 112 -2.35 15.95 -9.11
C ALA A 112 -2.70 14.78 -10.05
N GLU A 113 -1.72 14.27 -10.78
CA GLU A 113 -1.87 13.14 -11.71
C GLU A 113 -1.75 11.81 -10.94
N ASN A 114 -2.89 11.20 -10.64
CA ASN A 114 -2.99 9.92 -9.92
C ASN A 114 -4.02 8.96 -10.55
N ASP A 115 -4.49 9.27 -11.76
CA ASP A 115 -5.53 8.52 -12.50
C ASP A 115 -5.07 7.14 -12.99
N GLY A 116 -3.76 6.91 -13.12
CA GLY A 116 -3.19 5.59 -13.40
C GLY A 116 -3.19 4.64 -12.21
N HIS A 117 -3.31 5.15 -10.99
CA HIS A 117 -3.41 4.38 -9.76
C HIS A 117 -4.88 4.27 -9.39
N ALA A 118 -5.57 3.29 -9.96
CA ALA A 118 -7.00 3.11 -9.79
C ALA A 118 -7.45 1.67 -10.10
N PRO A 119 -8.65 1.26 -9.63
CA PRO A 119 -9.27 -0.01 -10.02
C PRO A 119 -9.56 -0.05 -11.53
N ASP A 120 -9.41 -1.23 -12.13
CA ASP A 120 -9.66 -1.40 -13.58
C ASP A 120 -11.13 -1.11 -13.95
N PRO A 121 -11.38 -0.55 -15.14
CA PRO A 121 -12.74 -0.40 -15.68
C PRO A 121 -13.52 -1.73 -15.67
N ALA A 122 -14.85 -1.64 -15.59
CA ALA A 122 -15.76 -2.79 -15.55
C ALA A 122 -15.51 -3.80 -14.41
N THR A 123 -14.79 -3.39 -13.36
CA THR A 123 -14.69 -4.16 -12.11
C THR A 123 -15.72 -3.66 -11.09
N ALA A 124 -16.21 -4.57 -10.22
CA ALA A 124 -17.11 -4.18 -9.13
C ALA A 124 -16.50 -3.10 -8.21
N GLU A 125 -15.17 -3.12 -8.02
CA GLU A 125 -14.44 -2.08 -7.30
C GLU A 125 -14.58 -0.72 -7.99
N ALA A 126 -14.36 -0.66 -9.31
CA ALA A 126 -14.53 0.57 -10.07
C ALA A 126 -15.98 1.04 -10.15
N GLU A 127 -16.96 0.15 -10.24
CA GLU A 127 -18.38 0.49 -10.40
C GLU A 127 -19.03 1.08 -9.13
N SER A 128 -18.37 0.93 -7.98
CA SER A 128 -18.82 1.52 -6.73
C SER A 128 -18.99 3.05 -6.85
N SER A 129 -20.15 3.54 -6.42
CA SER A 129 -20.45 4.98 -6.34
C SER A 129 -19.63 5.68 -5.25
N ALA A 130 -18.90 4.94 -4.43
CA ALA A 130 -17.96 5.47 -3.45
C ALA A 130 -16.63 5.92 -4.09
N VAL A 131 -16.29 5.45 -5.30
CA VAL A 131 -15.00 5.76 -5.92
C VAL A 131 -14.89 7.25 -6.25
N ARG A 132 -13.72 7.83 -5.95
CA ARG A 132 -13.42 9.26 -6.11
C ARG A 132 -12.16 9.46 -6.93
N GLY A 133 -12.09 10.61 -7.61
CA GLY A 133 -10.84 11.09 -8.20
C GLY A 133 -10.00 11.76 -7.12
N SER A 134 -8.67 11.72 -7.29
CA SER A 134 -7.75 12.14 -6.24
C SER A 134 -6.39 12.58 -6.74
N THR A 135 -5.69 13.33 -5.88
CA THR A 135 -4.24 13.48 -5.95
C THR A 135 -3.55 12.27 -5.34
N ALA A 136 -2.26 12.10 -5.63
CA ALA A 136 -1.41 11.22 -4.83
C ALA A 136 -1.43 11.68 -3.36
N PRO A 137 -1.29 10.76 -2.40
CA PRO A 137 -1.21 11.15 -1.00
C PRO A 137 0.13 11.83 -0.69
N LEU A 138 0.13 12.79 0.23
CA LEU A 138 1.35 13.45 0.74
C LEU A 138 1.50 13.20 2.24
N TRP A 139 2.64 12.62 2.65
CA TRP A 139 3.01 12.52 4.05
C TRP A 139 3.53 13.87 4.54
N VAL A 140 3.01 14.35 5.66
CA VAL A 140 3.34 15.65 6.24
C VAL A 140 3.83 15.55 7.68
N GLY A 141 3.94 14.32 8.21
CA GLY A 141 4.22 14.07 9.63
C GLY A 141 3.14 14.62 10.56
N ASN A 142 3.32 14.45 11.86
CA ASN A 142 2.33 14.81 12.87
C ASN A 142 2.01 16.32 12.87
N SER A 143 0.88 16.69 12.28
CA SER A 143 0.46 18.07 12.01
C SER A 143 -0.89 18.40 12.65
N ASP A 144 -1.10 19.64 13.10
CA ASP A 144 -2.38 20.13 13.68
C ASP A 144 -2.96 21.37 13.00
N ALA A 145 -2.32 21.83 11.93
CA ALA A 145 -2.85 22.91 11.11
C ALA A 145 -2.47 22.72 9.64
N VAL A 146 -3.33 23.20 8.76
CA VAL A 146 -3.17 23.05 7.31
C VAL A 146 -3.58 24.32 6.58
N GLN A 147 -2.97 24.51 5.41
CA GLN A 147 -3.42 25.42 4.38
C GLN A 147 -3.23 24.74 3.02
N VAL A 148 -4.21 24.88 2.13
CA VAL A 148 -4.15 24.31 0.78
C VAL A 148 -4.56 25.35 -0.26
N ARG A 149 -3.92 25.29 -1.42
CA ARG A 149 -4.29 26.03 -2.61
C ARG A 149 -4.27 25.11 -3.82
N VAL A 150 -5.28 25.23 -4.66
CA VAL A 150 -5.45 24.51 -5.91
C VAL A 150 -5.62 25.55 -7.01
N HIS A 151 -4.67 25.58 -7.94
CA HIS A 151 -4.70 26.48 -9.08
C HIS A 151 -4.99 25.69 -10.34
N ALA A 152 -6.07 26.06 -11.05
CA ALA A 152 -6.32 25.52 -12.39
C ALA A 152 -5.23 25.95 -13.37
N LYS A 153 -4.82 25.05 -14.25
CA LYS A 153 -3.91 25.37 -15.36
C LYS A 153 -4.68 26.18 -16.41
N ALA A 154 -4.15 27.33 -16.79
CA ALA A 154 -4.63 28.07 -17.95
C ALA A 154 -4.04 27.46 -19.24
N PRO A 155 -4.82 27.29 -20.32
CA PRO A 155 -4.27 26.90 -21.61
C PRO A 155 -3.23 27.91 -22.09
N ALA A 156 -2.18 27.43 -22.75
CA ALA A 156 -1.16 28.30 -23.33
C ALA A 156 -1.79 29.28 -24.33
N GLY A 157 -1.64 30.60 -24.08
CA GLY A 157 -2.16 31.65 -24.95
C GLY A 157 -3.63 32.04 -24.75
N ALA A 158 -4.33 31.47 -23.77
CA ALA A 158 -5.75 31.78 -23.53
C ALA A 158 -5.97 32.92 -22.51
N THR A 159 -7.06 33.67 -22.68
CA THR A 159 -7.48 34.70 -21.72
C THR A 159 -8.17 34.08 -20.49
N ARG A 160 -8.21 34.84 -19.39
CA ARG A 160 -8.73 34.53 -18.03
C ARG A 160 -9.98 33.63 -17.91
N ALA A 161 -10.87 33.62 -18.91
CA ALA A 161 -12.13 32.87 -18.88
C ALA A 161 -12.00 31.41 -19.36
N ALA A 162 -10.81 30.97 -19.80
CA ALA A 162 -10.61 29.70 -20.48
C ALA A 162 -9.75 28.69 -19.69
N ALA A 163 -9.46 28.91 -18.41
CA ALA A 163 -8.82 27.90 -17.57
C ALA A 163 -9.72 26.65 -17.46
N ASP A 164 -9.13 25.46 -17.51
CA ASP A 164 -9.90 24.23 -17.32
C ASP A 164 -10.61 24.27 -15.97
N PRO A 165 -11.94 24.00 -15.91
CA PRO A 165 -12.66 24.07 -14.66
C PRO A 165 -12.13 23.00 -13.71
N LEU A 166 -11.91 23.39 -12.45
CA LEU A 166 -11.57 22.44 -11.40
C LEU A 166 -12.69 21.41 -11.21
N PRO A 167 -12.37 20.15 -10.86
CA PRO A 167 -13.38 19.12 -10.60
C PRO A 167 -14.39 19.53 -9.53
N LYS A 168 -15.63 19.06 -9.65
CA LYS A 168 -16.70 19.34 -8.67
C LYS A 168 -16.48 18.54 -7.39
N GLY A 169 -16.82 19.17 -6.26
CA GLY A 169 -16.77 18.52 -4.95
C GLY A 169 -15.36 18.37 -4.39
N LEU A 170 -14.43 19.24 -4.78
CA LEU A 170 -13.09 19.29 -4.21
C LEU A 170 -13.15 19.42 -2.68
N ARG A 171 -12.44 18.52 -2.02
CA ARG A 171 -12.22 18.54 -0.57
C ARG A 171 -10.80 18.08 -0.26
N LEU A 172 -10.25 18.57 0.83
CA LEU A 172 -9.02 18.10 1.43
C LEU A 172 -9.37 17.04 2.48
N ASP A 173 -8.87 15.83 2.28
CA ASP A 173 -8.95 14.77 3.27
C ASP A 173 -7.64 14.73 4.07
N LEU A 174 -7.77 14.87 5.39
CA LEU A 174 -6.70 14.79 6.37
C LEU A 174 -6.78 13.43 7.07
N VAL A 175 -5.71 12.65 7.02
CA VAL A 175 -5.68 11.29 7.55
C VAL A 175 -4.79 11.22 8.79
N ASP A 176 -5.39 10.77 9.88
CA ASP A 176 -4.72 10.33 11.10
C ASP A 176 -4.58 8.80 11.05
N PRO A 177 -3.36 8.23 11.05
CA PRO A 177 -3.14 6.79 11.06
C PRO A 177 -3.55 6.11 12.36
N GLY A 178 -3.85 6.87 13.42
CA GLY A 178 -4.07 6.33 14.75
C GLY A 178 -2.77 5.92 15.44
N PRO A 179 -2.88 5.44 16.69
CA PRO A 179 -1.74 4.96 17.45
C PRO A 179 -1.11 3.75 16.74
N ASP A 180 0.19 3.54 16.98
CA ASP A 180 0.85 2.30 16.59
C ASP A 180 0.39 1.17 17.52
N PRO A 181 -0.28 0.11 17.01
CA PRO A 181 -0.70 -1.01 17.86
C PRO A 181 0.50 -1.82 18.37
N HIS A 182 1.65 -1.74 17.66
CA HIS A 182 2.86 -2.48 17.98
C HIS A 182 4.04 -1.52 18.19
N PRO A 183 4.01 -0.66 19.24
CA PRO A 183 5.04 0.34 19.44
C PRO A 183 6.38 -0.34 19.68
N ARG A 184 7.32 -0.14 18.75
CA ARG A 184 8.69 -0.63 18.90
C ARG A 184 9.39 0.15 20.03
N PRO A 185 10.21 -0.50 20.87
CA PRO A 185 11.02 0.20 21.86
C PRO A 185 11.89 1.23 21.14
N ALA A 186 11.87 2.48 21.62
CA ALA A 186 12.67 3.54 21.04
C ALA A 186 14.14 3.10 20.99
N ARG A 187 14.75 3.06 19.80
CA ARG A 187 16.18 2.84 19.67
C ARG A 187 16.88 4.00 20.40
N PRO A 188 17.83 3.75 21.33
CA PRO A 188 18.52 4.83 22.02
C PRO A 188 19.15 5.75 20.98
N THR A 189 18.79 7.03 21.04
CA THR A 189 19.36 8.07 20.18
C THR A 189 20.87 8.06 20.37
N PRO A 190 21.69 7.90 19.31
CA PRO A 190 23.10 8.19 19.44
C PRO A 190 23.22 9.66 19.83
N THR A 191 23.68 9.94 21.05
CA THR A 191 24.17 11.28 21.40
C THR A 191 25.34 11.58 20.49
N GLU A 192 25.08 12.34 19.43
CA GLU A 192 26.11 12.88 18.56
C GLU A 192 26.97 13.86 19.38
N PRO A 193 28.28 13.64 19.55
CA PRO A 193 29.13 14.63 20.19
C PRO A 193 29.22 15.85 19.28
N THR A 194 28.94 17.02 19.85
CA THR A 194 29.05 18.33 19.18
C THR A 194 30.42 18.46 18.48
N PRO A 195 30.48 18.78 17.17
CA PRO A 195 31.77 18.97 16.50
C PRO A 195 32.49 20.19 17.06
N ALA A 196 33.61 19.97 17.75
CA ALA A 196 34.55 21.02 18.07
C ALA A 196 35.17 21.55 16.77
N LYS A 197 35.09 22.88 16.59
CA LYS A 197 35.62 23.65 15.46
C LYS A 197 37.13 23.38 15.25
N PRO A 198 37.60 22.93 14.08
CA PRO A 198 39.03 22.69 13.86
C PRO A 198 39.77 24.02 13.63
N LYS A 199 40.93 24.18 14.30
CA LYS A 199 41.88 25.27 14.11
C LYS A 199 42.84 24.92 12.97
N PRO A 200 43.18 25.83 12.04
CA PRO A 200 43.99 25.49 10.87
C PRO A 200 45.48 25.36 11.23
N GLY A 201 46.06 24.19 10.95
CA GLY A 201 47.49 23.90 11.02
C GLY A 201 48.04 23.54 9.63
N LYS A 202 49.18 24.15 9.28
CA LYS A 202 49.86 24.15 7.97
C LYS A 202 50.37 22.75 7.55
N PRO A 203 50.37 22.39 6.24
CA PRO A 203 50.84 21.09 5.77
C PRO A 203 52.36 21.05 5.55
N THR A 204 52.99 19.90 5.83
CA THR A 204 54.35 19.56 5.37
C THR A 204 54.29 18.19 4.69
N PRO A 205 54.90 17.98 3.50
CA PRO A 205 54.73 16.76 2.72
C PRO A 205 55.82 15.72 3.02
N ALA A 206 55.44 14.45 3.07
CA ALA A 206 56.36 13.32 2.90
C ALA A 206 55.71 12.25 2.02
N LYS A 207 56.35 11.96 0.87
CA LYS A 207 56.03 10.87 -0.09
C LYS A 207 56.99 9.68 0.18
N PRO A 208 56.86 8.51 -0.47
CA PRO A 208 56.58 7.23 0.17
C PRO A 208 57.75 6.23 0.02
N LYS A 209 57.64 5.03 0.62
CA LYS A 209 58.43 3.87 0.18
C LYS A 209 57.60 2.59 0.21
N PRO A 210 57.62 1.75 -0.86
CA PRO A 210 56.83 0.53 -0.96
C PRO A 210 57.65 -0.71 -0.59
N THR A 211 56.99 -1.78 -0.15
CA THR A 211 57.52 -3.14 -0.17
C THR A 211 56.39 -4.16 -0.29
N GLU A 212 56.49 -5.01 -1.31
CA GLU A 212 55.76 -6.25 -1.57
C GLU A 212 56.82 -7.33 -1.91
N PRO A 213 56.47 -8.61 -2.15
CA PRO A 213 56.02 -9.67 -1.24
C PRO A 213 57.11 -10.76 -1.02
N THR A 214 56.85 -11.77 -0.19
CA THR A 214 57.57 -13.05 -0.30
C THR A 214 56.65 -14.22 0.04
N ALA A 215 56.61 -15.19 -0.88
CA ALA A 215 55.89 -16.45 -0.81
C ALA A 215 56.74 -17.55 -0.14
N THR A 216 56.09 -18.52 0.50
CA THR A 216 56.61 -19.88 0.69
C THR A 216 55.45 -20.88 0.77
N ASP A 217 55.52 -21.91 -0.07
CA ASP A 217 54.83 -23.20 0.02
C ASP A 217 55.85 -24.24 0.54
N PRO A 218 55.45 -25.34 1.23
CA PRO A 218 55.37 -26.62 0.51
C PRO A 218 54.32 -27.65 1.01
N THR A 219 53.57 -28.21 0.05
CA THR A 219 53.43 -29.64 -0.35
C THR A 219 53.15 -30.80 0.67
N ALA A 220 51.97 -31.43 0.45
CA ALA A 220 51.55 -32.85 0.43
C ALA A 220 51.92 -33.90 1.51
N ALA A 221 50.87 -34.61 1.99
CA ALA A 221 50.84 -36.07 2.12
C ALA A 221 49.39 -36.60 2.24
N ASP A 222 49.08 -37.64 1.45
CA ASP A 222 47.92 -38.55 1.53
C ASP A 222 48.45 -39.91 2.04
N PRO A 223 47.67 -40.76 2.74
CA PRO A 223 47.15 -41.95 2.05
C PRO A 223 45.79 -42.51 2.52
N THR A 224 44.96 -42.87 1.54
CA THR A 224 44.11 -44.08 1.31
C THR A 224 43.53 -44.95 2.44
N ALA A 225 42.19 -45.08 2.35
CA ALA A 225 41.32 -46.28 2.26
C ALA A 225 41.12 -47.27 3.44
N ALA A 226 39.86 -47.40 3.87
CA ALA A 226 39.16 -48.67 4.09
C ALA A 226 37.63 -48.47 4.18
N ASP A 227 36.88 -49.29 3.43
CA ASP A 227 35.43 -49.53 3.49
C ASP A 227 35.14 -50.57 4.61
N PRO A 228 33.98 -50.57 5.28
CA PRO A 228 32.99 -51.59 4.89
C PRO A 228 31.49 -51.20 5.02
N THR A 229 30.74 -51.53 3.97
CA THR A 229 29.38 -52.13 3.91
C THR A 229 28.36 -51.92 5.05
N ALA A 230 27.26 -51.27 4.66
CA ALA A 230 25.83 -51.62 4.82
C ALA A 230 25.27 -52.05 6.20
N ALA A 231 24.45 -51.16 6.79
CA ALA A 231 23.19 -51.51 7.44
C ALA A 231 22.29 -50.25 7.57
N ASP A 232 21.07 -50.35 7.05
CA ASP A 232 19.89 -49.56 7.40
C ASP A 232 18.75 -50.60 7.62
N PRO A 233 17.67 -50.38 8.39
CA PRO A 233 17.27 -49.16 9.08
C PRO A 233 16.83 -49.35 10.54
N THR A 234 16.76 -48.26 11.30
CA THR A 234 15.67 -48.10 12.28
C THR A 234 15.47 -46.63 12.59
N ALA A 235 14.24 -46.19 12.30
CA ALA A 235 13.72 -44.86 12.59
C ALA A 235 13.90 -44.52 14.07
N ALA A 236 14.56 -43.40 14.34
CA ALA A 236 14.47 -42.66 15.58
C ALA A 236 14.03 -41.23 15.24
N ASP A 237 12.78 -40.98 15.57
CA ASP A 237 12.01 -39.75 15.50
C ASP A 237 12.73 -38.57 16.18
N PRO A 238 13.09 -37.48 15.46
CA PRO A 238 13.26 -36.20 16.11
C PRO A 238 11.89 -35.54 16.15
N THR A 239 11.31 -35.50 17.35
CA THR A 239 10.21 -34.60 17.70
C THR A 239 10.68 -33.15 17.58
N ALA A 240 10.78 -32.66 16.35
CA ALA A 240 10.73 -31.25 16.05
C ALA A 240 9.27 -30.87 16.14
N ALA A 241 8.92 -30.02 17.11
CA ALA A 241 7.66 -29.33 17.11
C ALA A 241 7.55 -28.58 15.77
N ASP A 242 6.69 -29.09 14.91
CA ASP A 242 6.27 -28.48 13.66
C ASP A 242 5.75 -27.08 13.99
N PRO A 243 6.40 -25.97 13.57
CA PRO A 243 5.76 -24.69 13.65
C PRO A 243 4.61 -24.79 12.66
N THR A 244 3.38 -24.89 13.15
CA THR A 244 2.17 -24.79 12.32
C THR A 244 2.38 -23.66 11.32
N ALA A 245 2.72 -23.98 10.08
CA ALA A 245 3.05 -23.00 9.06
C ALA A 245 1.73 -22.31 8.72
N ALA A 246 1.44 -21.20 9.40
CA ALA A 246 0.27 -20.40 9.14
C ALA A 246 0.26 -20.09 7.64
N ASP A 247 -0.87 -20.34 6.95
CA ASP A 247 -0.98 -20.04 5.51
C ASP A 247 -0.60 -18.56 5.34
N PRO A 248 0.45 -18.23 4.56
CA PRO A 248 0.93 -16.86 4.40
C PRO A 248 -0.15 -15.91 3.86
N ASN A 249 -1.24 -16.44 3.29
CA ASN A 249 -2.39 -15.66 2.83
C ASN A 249 -3.50 -15.50 3.88
N THR A 250 -3.46 -16.23 5.00
CA THR A 250 -4.42 -16.12 6.12
C THR A 250 -3.96 -15.21 7.25
N ALA A 251 -2.74 -14.65 7.16
CA ALA A 251 -2.23 -13.67 8.11
C ALA A 251 -3.10 -12.39 8.23
N GLY A 252 -4.04 -12.16 7.30
CA GLY A 252 -5.04 -11.08 7.36
C GLY A 252 -6.47 -11.51 7.74
N SER A 253 -6.70 -12.76 8.17
CA SER A 253 -7.99 -13.28 8.68
C SER A 253 -7.79 -14.53 9.54
N PRO A 254 -7.39 -14.39 10.82
CA PRO A 254 -7.30 -15.54 11.70
C PRO A 254 -8.70 -16.12 11.94
N SER A 255 -8.89 -17.38 11.55
CA SER A 255 -9.98 -18.21 12.05
C SER A 255 -9.47 -18.94 13.30
N GLY A 256 -9.59 -18.33 14.48
CA GLY A 256 -9.22 -18.95 15.77
C GLY A 256 -8.49 -18.03 16.76
N ASP A 257 -8.27 -18.53 17.98
CA ASP A 257 -7.68 -17.82 19.15
C ASP A 257 -6.17 -17.51 19.05
N GLN A 258 -5.52 -17.71 17.89
CA GLN A 258 -4.11 -17.38 17.70
C GLN A 258 -3.96 -16.01 17.06
N ALA A 259 -3.16 -15.13 17.67
CA ALA A 259 -2.82 -13.84 17.09
C ALA A 259 -2.13 -14.04 15.72
N ALA A 260 -2.55 -13.28 14.71
CA ALA A 260 -1.91 -13.32 13.41
C ALA A 260 -0.41 -12.96 13.54
N PRO A 261 0.49 -13.61 12.77
CA PRO A 261 1.91 -13.29 12.83
C PRO A 261 2.13 -11.86 12.35
N THR A 262 2.92 -11.07 13.08
CA THR A 262 3.30 -9.70 12.67
C THR A 262 4.31 -9.71 11.51
N GLU A 263 5.02 -10.81 11.31
CA GLU A 263 6.05 -10.93 10.29
C GLU A 263 6.10 -12.36 9.76
N LEU A 264 6.35 -12.48 8.45
CA LEU A 264 6.75 -13.71 7.81
C LEU A 264 8.29 -13.71 7.73
N PRO A 265 8.98 -14.67 8.35
CA PRO A 265 10.44 -14.73 8.30
C PRO A 265 10.93 -14.99 6.87
N ALA A 266 12.15 -14.54 6.57
CA ALA A 266 12.79 -14.92 5.32
C ALA A 266 12.99 -16.45 5.29
N LEU A 267 12.79 -17.04 4.12
CA LEU A 267 13.02 -18.47 3.89
C LEU A 267 14.24 -18.67 3.00
N SER A 268 14.86 -19.84 3.09
CA SER A 268 15.79 -20.31 2.06
C SER A 268 15.01 -20.67 0.79
N LYS A 269 15.73 -20.93 -0.32
CA LYS A 269 15.12 -21.45 -1.54
C LYS A 269 14.36 -22.76 -1.26
N ASP A 270 15.00 -23.72 -0.60
CA ASP A 270 14.40 -25.03 -0.31
C ASP A 270 13.15 -24.91 0.58
N ALA A 271 13.20 -24.05 1.60
CA ALA A 271 12.02 -23.79 2.44
C ALA A 271 10.90 -23.07 1.68
N THR A 272 11.24 -22.22 0.70
CA THR A 272 10.25 -21.58 -0.17
C THR A 272 9.59 -22.60 -1.10
N VAL A 273 10.36 -23.55 -1.63
CA VAL A 273 9.84 -24.67 -2.44
C VAL A 273 8.90 -25.53 -1.59
N ALA A 274 9.30 -25.89 -0.38
CA ALA A 274 8.46 -26.65 0.55
C ALA A 274 7.15 -25.92 0.89
N GLU A 275 7.18 -24.59 1.11
CA GLU A 275 5.98 -23.78 1.33
C GLU A 275 5.04 -23.83 0.12
N LEU A 276 5.57 -23.75 -1.11
CA LEU A 276 4.76 -23.83 -2.34
C LEU A 276 4.11 -25.21 -2.49
N GLU A 277 4.88 -26.27 -2.31
CA GLU A 277 4.39 -27.65 -2.43
C GLU A 277 3.32 -27.97 -1.39
N ALA A 278 3.48 -27.48 -0.15
CA ALA A 278 2.48 -27.62 0.90
C ALA A 278 1.14 -26.93 0.55
N THR A 279 1.18 -25.86 -0.26
CA THR A 279 -0.03 -25.18 -0.77
C THR A 279 -0.58 -25.77 -2.08
N GLY A 280 0.00 -26.88 -2.55
CA GLY A 280 -0.41 -27.54 -3.80
C GLY A 280 0.12 -26.88 -5.07
N ALA A 281 0.99 -25.86 -4.95
CA ALA A 281 1.65 -25.24 -6.09
C ALA A 281 2.89 -26.06 -6.49
N LYS A 282 3.10 -26.26 -7.79
CA LYS A 282 4.33 -26.88 -8.28
C LYS A 282 5.44 -25.85 -8.37
N ALA A 283 6.50 -26.01 -7.58
CA ALA A 283 7.68 -25.18 -7.69
C ALA A 283 8.44 -25.49 -9.00
N GLY A 284 8.70 -24.45 -9.79
CA GLY A 284 9.62 -24.55 -10.93
C GLY A 284 11.10 -24.51 -10.49
N PRO A 285 12.05 -24.78 -11.40
CA PRO A 285 13.48 -24.70 -11.08
C PRO A 285 13.95 -23.27 -10.72
N TYR A 286 13.24 -22.26 -11.21
CA TYR A 286 13.57 -20.84 -11.08
C TYR A 286 12.75 -20.14 -9.98
N VAL A 287 12.79 -20.69 -8.77
CA VAL A 287 12.22 -20.07 -7.56
C VAL A 287 13.34 -19.44 -6.73
N ALA A 288 13.12 -18.20 -6.28
CA ALA A 288 14.04 -17.48 -5.39
C ALA A 288 13.60 -17.61 -3.92
N PRO A 289 14.52 -17.41 -2.95
CA PRO A 289 14.20 -17.39 -1.53
C PRO A 289 13.14 -16.33 -1.19
N ARG A 290 12.12 -16.68 -0.37
CA ARG A 290 11.14 -15.72 0.12
C ARG A 290 11.81 -14.68 1.03
N PRO A 291 11.68 -13.37 0.73
CA PRO A 291 12.20 -12.35 1.64
C PRO A 291 11.37 -12.28 2.93
N ARG A 292 11.91 -11.64 3.97
CA ARG A 292 11.12 -11.29 5.16
C ARG A 292 10.04 -10.28 4.76
N ILE A 293 8.81 -10.49 5.22
CA ILE A 293 7.66 -9.62 4.93
C ILE A 293 7.02 -9.21 6.25
N VAL A 294 6.84 -7.91 6.48
CA VAL A 294 5.97 -7.41 7.56
C VAL A 294 4.53 -7.59 7.11
N THR A 295 3.75 -8.36 7.87
CA THR A 295 2.36 -8.67 7.53
C THR A 295 1.47 -7.46 7.80
N ARG A 296 0.23 -7.56 7.35
CA ARG A 296 -0.82 -6.61 7.69
C ARG A 296 -0.99 -6.40 9.20
N GLU A 297 -0.97 -7.48 9.98
CA GLU A 297 -0.94 -7.38 11.44
C GLU A 297 0.29 -6.60 11.94
N GLY A 298 1.48 -6.88 11.37
CA GLY A 298 2.73 -6.26 11.82
C GLY A 298 2.85 -4.76 11.58
N TRP A 299 2.23 -4.22 10.52
CA TRP A 299 2.16 -2.77 10.32
C TRP A 299 0.89 -2.13 10.90
N GLY A 300 0.01 -2.94 11.52
CA GLY A 300 -1.20 -2.47 12.18
C GLY A 300 -2.35 -2.16 11.24
N ALA A 301 -2.54 -2.97 10.20
CA ALA A 301 -3.69 -2.85 9.30
C ALA A 301 -5.00 -3.03 10.06
N ASP A 302 -5.92 -2.09 9.90
CA ASP A 302 -7.26 -2.24 10.40
C ASP A 302 -8.12 -3.07 9.42
N GLU A 303 -8.13 -4.39 9.58
CA GLU A 303 -8.82 -5.30 8.65
C GLU A 303 -10.33 -5.05 8.54
N SER A 304 -10.93 -4.36 9.53
CA SER A 304 -12.35 -4.07 9.54
C SER A 304 -12.78 -3.01 8.52
N VAL A 305 -11.83 -2.24 7.96
CA VAL A 305 -12.16 -1.18 7.00
C VAL A 305 -12.13 -1.64 5.55
N ARG A 306 -11.41 -2.73 5.23
CA ARG A 306 -11.42 -3.30 3.87
C ARG A 306 -12.66 -4.13 3.60
N GLU A 307 -12.90 -4.41 2.34
CA GLU A 307 -13.84 -5.46 1.96
C GLU A 307 -13.30 -6.85 2.35
N SER A 308 -14.19 -7.75 2.78
CA SER A 308 -13.82 -9.08 3.24
C SER A 308 -13.39 -10.01 2.11
N ALA A 309 -14.03 -9.92 0.94
CA ALA A 309 -13.84 -10.82 -0.18
C ALA A 309 -12.63 -10.47 -1.05
N PHE A 310 -11.73 -11.44 -1.23
CA PHE A 310 -10.59 -11.30 -2.15
C PHE A 310 -11.01 -11.55 -3.60
N ARG A 311 -10.38 -10.82 -4.52
CA ARG A 311 -10.48 -11.09 -5.96
C ARG A 311 -9.13 -11.58 -6.46
N TYR A 312 -9.10 -12.79 -7.00
CA TYR A 312 -7.89 -13.36 -7.61
C TYR A 312 -7.96 -13.27 -9.13
N THR A 313 -6.79 -13.15 -9.76
CA THR A 313 -6.59 -13.31 -11.20
C THR A 313 -6.03 -14.70 -11.48
N ASP A 314 -5.74 -15.01 -12.74
CA ASP A 314 -5.26 -16.32 -13.13
C ASP A 314 -3.82 -16.55 -12.67
N THR A 315 -2.97 -15.53 -12.79
CA THR A 315 -1.54 -15.63 -12.46
C THR A 315 -0.91 -14.27 -12.14
N VAL A 316 0.42 -14.22 -12.03
CA VAL A 316 1.23 -12.99 -12.05
C VAL A 316 2.25 -13.12 -13.18
N LYS A 317 2.07 -12.33 -14.25
CA LYS A 317 2.95 -12.27 -15.42
C LYS A 317 3.94 -11.11 -15.36
N VAL A 318 3.59 -10.04 -14.64
CA VAL A 318 4.37 -8.80 -14.56
C VAL A 318 4.35 -8.24 -13.14
N ALA A 319 5.47 -7.67 -12.72
CA ALA A 319 5.58 -6.84 -11.53
C ALA A 319 5.69 -5.36 -11.95
N PHE A 320 4.71 -4.54 -11.56
CA PHE A 320 4.75 -3.09 -11.76
C PHE A 320 5.40 -2.41 -10.56
N VAL A 321 6.50 -1.70 -10.80
CA VAL A 321 7.20 -0.88 -9.82
C VAL A 321 6.61 0.53 -9.80
N HIS A 322 6.24 0.96 -8.60
CA HIS A 322 5.65 2.26 -8.29
C HIS A 322 6.49 3.04 -7.28
N HIS A 323 6.24 4.35 -7.18
CA HIS A 323 6.49 5.10 -5.95
C HIS A 323 5.14 5.58 -5.37
N THR A 324 5.12 6.05 -4.13
CA THR A 324 3.90 6.60 -3.52
C THR A 324 3.73 8.11 -3.69
N ALA A 325 4.78 8.81 -4.15
CA ALA A 325 4.86 10.26 -4.26
C ALA A 325 4.68 11.04 -2.94
N THR A 326 4.80 10.37 -1.80
CA THR A 326 4.49 10.94 -0.46
C THR A 326 5.61 11.80 0.14
N GLY A 327 6.77 11.94 -0.53
CA GLY A 327 7.98 12.57 0.03
C GLY A 327 8.88 11.58 0.80
N ASN A 328 10.13 11.98 1.07
CA ASN A 328 11.18 11.07 1.57
C ASN A 328 11.61 11.33 3.03
N ASP A 329 11.00 12.31 3.70
CA ASP A 329 11.48 12.81 5.01
C ASP A 329 10.98 12.00 6.22
N TYR A 330 10.17 10.97 6.01
CA TYR A 330 9.75 10.04 7.08
C TYR A 330 10.95 9.22 7.60
N SER A 331 10.99 8.88 8.87
CA SER A 331 11.92 7.89 9.43
C SER A 331 11.42 6.47 9.16
N CYS A 332 12.30 5.47 9.08
CA CYS A 332 11.85 4.10 8.79
C CYS A 332 10.94 3.52 9.89
N ASP A 333 11.02 4.04 11.12
CA ASP A 333 10.09 3.68 12.20
C ASP A 333 8.67 4.23 11.97
N GLU A 334 8.52 5.30 11.18
CA GLU A 334 7.22 5.85 10.76
C GLU A 334 6.61 5.12 9.56
N ALA A 335 7.32 4.19 8.91
CA ALA A 335 6.81 3.48 7.74
C ALA A 335 5.47 2.75 7.99
N PRO A 336 5.24 2.06 9.13
CA PRO A 336 3.92 1.51 9.46
C PRO A 336 2.81 2.57 9.55
N SER A 337 3.09 3.73 10.14
CA SER A 337 2.12 4.84 10.21
C SER A 337 1.80 5.43 8.84
N LEU A 338 2.80 5.52 7.96
CA LEU A 338 2.62 5.91 6.57
C LEU A 338 1.79 4.87 5.80
N MET A 339 2.06 3.58 6.00
CA MET A 339 1.26 2.47 5.45
C MET A 339 -0.21 2.56 5.87
N ARG A 340 -0.51 2.69 7.17
CA ARG A 340 -1.87 2.86 7.68
C ARG A 340 -2.56 4.10 7.10
N SER A 341 -1.81 5.18 6.92
CA SER A 341 -2.34 6.42 6.34
C SER A 341 -2.73 6.24 4.87
N ILE A 342 -1.87 5.61 4.06
CA ILE A 342 -2.15 5.32 2.64
C ILE A 342 -3.33 4.34 2.52
N TYR A 343 -3.35 3.31 3.35
CA TYR A 343 -4.45 2.34 3.41
C TYR A 343 -5.79 3.03 3.71
N ARG A 344 -5.85 3.84 4.77
CA ARG A 344 -7.06 4.61 5.12
C ARG A 344 -7.43 5.60 4.03
N TYR A 345 -6.47 6.24 3.36
CA TYR A 345 -6.76 7.13 2.24
C TYR A 345 -7.43 6.37 1.09
N HIS A 346 -6.85 5.26 0.63
CA HIS A 346 -7.45 4.45 -0.44
C HIS A 346 -8.86 3.97 -0.09
N VAL A 347 -9.07 3.46 1.12
CA VAL A 347 -10.38 2.90 1.51
C VAL A 347 -11.41 3.99 1.85
N LYS A 348 -11.08 4.90 2.77
CA LYS A 348 -12.06 5.87 3.30
C LYS A 348 -12.19 7.14 2.47
N SER A 349 -11.13 7.57 1.81
CA SER A 349 -11.16 8.77 0.95
C SER A 349 -11.50 8.44 -0.49
N LEU A 350 -10.94 7.34 -1.02
CA LEU A 350 -11.10 6.96 -2.43
C LEU A 350 -12.15 5.89 -2.68
N GLY A 351 -12.69 5.25 -1.64
CA GLY A 351 -13.76 4.25 -1.76
C GLY A 351 -13.30 2.91 -2.33
N TRP A 352 -12.00 2.61 -2.26
CA TRP A 352 -11.43 1.36 -2.76
C TRP A 352 -11.64 0.21 -1.77
N ARG A 353 -11.51 -1.03 -2.25
CA ARG A 353 -11.74 -2.24 -1.44
C ARG A 353 -10.65 -2.47 -0.40
N ASP A 354 -9.42 -2.04 -0.70
CA ASP A 354 -8.23 -2.15 0.15
C ASP A 354 -7.13 -1.18 -0.38
N ILE A 355 -5.94 -1.17 0.22
CA ILE A 355 -4.76 -0.52 -0.36
C ILE A 355 -4.51 -1.05 -1.79
N GLY A 356 -4.25 -0.18 -2.77
CA GLY A 356 -4.18 -0.61 -4.18
C GLY A 356 -2.93 -1.41 -4.57
N TYR A 357 -1.84 -1.30 -3.82
CA TYR A 357 -0.61 -2.04 -4.08
C TYR A 357 -0.64 -3.42 -3.42
N ASN A 358 -0.12 -4.45 -4.10
CA ASN A 358 0.03 -5.78 -3.49
C ASN A 358 1.11 -5.78 -2.41
N PHE A 359 2.20 -5.05 -2.64
CA PHE A 359 3.31 -4.91 -1.71
C PHE A 359 3.82 -3.48 -1.66
N VAL A 360 4.45 -3.12 -0.55
CA VAL A 360 5.07 -1.83 -0.36
C VAL A 360 6.47 -2.01 0.21
N ILE A 361 7.43 -1.18 -0.23
CA ILE A 361 8.82 -1.20 0.23
C ILE A 361 9.18 0.17 0.79
N ASP A 362 9.68 0.24 2.02
CA ASP A 362 10.20 1.49 2.56
C ASP A 362 11.63 1.80 2.08
N LYS A 363 12.11 3.03 2.34
CA LYS A 363 13.47 3.45 1.95
C LYS A 363 14.59 2.70 2.67
N CYS A 364 14.27 1.95 3.72
CA CYS A 364 15.18 1.06 4.44
C CYS A 364 15.18 -0.37 3.87
N GLY A 365 14.36 -0.67 2.86
CA GLY A 365 14.27 -1.98 2.21
C GLY A 365 13.36 -2.97 2.95
N THR A 366 12.55 -2.52 3.91
CA THR A 366 11.53 -3.39 4.53
C THR A 366 10.40 -3.62 3.54
N ILE A 367 10.02 -4.88 3.34
CA ILE A 367 8.90 -5.28 2.50
C ILE A 367 7.66 -5.47 3.38
N TYR A 368 6.56 -4.83 3.02
CA TYR A 368 5.27 -4.90 3.70
C TYR A 368 4.24 -5.56 2.78
N GLU A 369 3.43 -6.45 3.34
CA GLU A 369 2.20 -6.91 2.69
C GLU A 369 1.26 -5.71 2.50
N GLY A 370 0.83 -5.47 1.27
CA GLY A 370 -0.16 -4.45 0.93
C GLY A 370 -1.56 -5.04 0.91
N ARG A 371 -2.14 -5.21 -0.28
CA ARG A 371 -3.49 -5.73 -0.50
C ARG A 371 -3.63 -7.15 0.04
N ALA A 372 -4.63 -7.36 0.89
CA ALA A 372 -4.83 -8.58 1.67
C ALA A 372 -5.07 -9.83 0.80
N GLY A 373 -4.62 -10.98 1.29
CA GLY A 373 -4.86 -12.29 0.67
C GLY A 373 -3.90 -12.64 -0.47
N GLY A 374 -2.92 -11.78 -0.75
CA GLY A 374 -2.07 -11.86 -1.95
C GLY A 374 -0.64 -12.29 -1.76
N VAL A 375 -0.22 -12.76 -0.58
CA VAL A 375 1.20 -13.01 -0.31
C VAL A 375 1.77 -14.01 -1.30
N THR A 376 1.20 -15.22 -1.38
CA THR A 376 1.56 -16.22 -2.40
C THR A 376 0.54 -16.34 -3.52
N LYS A 377 -0.64 -15.73 -3.39
CA LYS A 377 -1.72 -15.77 -4.40
C LYS A 377 -1.75 -14.54 -5.33
N PRO A 378 -2.33 -14.66 -6.54
CA PRO A 378 -2.45 -13.55 -7.49
C PRO A 378 -3.66 -12.66 -7.16
N VAL A 379 -3.64 -11.96 -6.02
CA VAL A 379 -4.74 -11.04 -5.68
C VAL A 379 -4.70 -9.81 -6.59
N MET A 380 -5.86 -9.42 -7.13
CA MET A 380 -5.99 -8.26 -8.00
C MET A 380 -5.78 -6.95 -7.23
N GLY A 381 -4.83 -6.15 -7.71
CA GLY A 381 -4.54 -4.81 -7.22
C GLY A 381 -5.52 -3.72 -7.69
N ALA A 382 -5.15 -2.48 -7.39
CA ALA A 382 -5.72 -1.25 -7.97
C ALA A 382 -4.60 -0.22 -8.18
N HIS A 383 -3.45 -0.70 -8.69
CA HIS A 383 -2.20 0.04 -8.79
C HIS A 383 -1.86 0.52 -10.20
N THR A 384 -2.25 -0.22 -11.23
CA THR A 384 -1.95 0.09 -12.63
C THR A 384 -3.24 -0.04 -13.43
N LEU A 385 -3.96 1.05 -13.61
CA LEU A 385 -5.24 1.07 -14.33
C LEU A 385 -5.08 0.49 -15.74
N GLY A 386 -5.91 -0.50 -16.05
CA GLY A 386 -5.87 -1.28 -17.29
C GLY A 386 -5.00 -2.54 -17.21
N PHE A 387 -4.18 -2.71 -16.17
CA PHE A 387 -3.28 -3.85 -16.02
C PHE A 387 -3.22 -4.37 -14.57
N ASN A 388 -4.29 -4.21 -13.78
CA ASN A 388 -4.36 -4.83 -12.44
C ASN A 388 -4.58 -6.35 -12.51
N SER A 389 -5.10 -6.85 -13.64
CA SER A 389 -5.22 -8.28 -13.91
C SER A 389 -3.88 -8.91 -14.29
N ASP A 390 -3.63 -10.12 -13.80
CA ASP A 390 -2.40 -10.90 -14.06
C ASP A 390 -1.08 -10.21 -13.69
N SER A 391 -1.12 -9.31 -12.70
CA SER A 391 0.04 -8.52 -12.29
C SER A 391 0.17 -8.42 -10.77
N THR A 392 1.33 -7.94 -10.34
CA THR A 392 1.55 -7.54 -8.95
C THR A 392 2.14 -6.13 -8.91
N GLY A 393 1.57 -5.26 -8.09
CA GLY A 393 2.08 -3.91 -7.86
C GLY A 393 2.92 -3.82 -6.60
N VAL A 394 4.14 -3.30 -6.74
CA VAL A 394 5.03 -2.97 -5.63
C VAL A 394 5.33 -1.48 -5.62
N ALA A 395 4.95 -0.78 -4.54
CA ALA A 395 5.24 0.64 -4.38
C ALA A 395 6.40 0.89 -3.43
N VAL A 396 7.32 1.77 -3.81
CA VAL A 396 8.34 2.27 -2.89
C VAL A 396 7.83 3.53 -2.20
N LEU A 397 7.81 3.53 -0.85
CA LEU A 397 7.42 4.69 -0.05
C LEU A 397 8.41 5.84 -0.29
N GLY A 398 7.94 6.87 -0.98
CA GLY A 398 8.77 8.02 -1.32
C GLY A 398 8.46 8.66 -2.67
N THR A 399 9.30 9.60 -3.06
CA THR A 399 9.34 10.19 -4.40
C THR A 399 10.74 10.05 -4.99
N PHE A 400 10.82 9.53 -6.22
CA PHE A 400 12.09 9.22 -6.91
C PHE A 400 12.16 9.88 -8.28
N THR A 401 11.45 11.00 -8.47
CA THR A 401 11.56 11.80 -9.70
C THR A 401 12.95 12.41 -9.81
N SER A 402 13.44 13.03 -8.74
CA SER A 402 14.77 13.66 -8.67
C SER A 402 15.68 13.07 -7.59
N THR A 403 15.12 12.34 -6.63
CA THR A 403 15.89 11.70 -5.53
C THR A 403 16.29 10.29 -5.91
N GLU A 404 17.55 9.93 -5.67
CA GLU A 404 18.06 8.58 -5.93
C GLU A 404 17.47 7.56 -4.93
N PRO A 405 16.98 6.40 -5.39
CA PRO A 405 16.57 5.33 -4.48
C PRO A 405 17.79 4.79 -3.71
N PRO A 406 17.68 4.58 -2.38
CA PRO A 406 18.72 3.92 -1.61
C PRO A 406 19.03 2.52 -2.13
N ALA A 407 20.27 2.05 -1.98
CA ALA A 407 20.67 0.69 -2.37
C ALA A 407 19.80 -0.40 -1.71
N ALA A 408 19.32 -0.15 -0.49
CA ALA A 408 18.38 -1.04 0.21
C ALA A 408 17.07 -1.25 -0.57
N VAL A 409 16.55 -0.20 -1.23
CA VAL A 409 15.35 -0.28 -2.07
C VAL A 409 15.62 -1.17 -3.29
N ILE A 410 16.76 -0.98 -3.96
CA ILE A 410 17.13 -1.78 -5.14
C ILE A 410 17.26 -3.25 -4.75
N SER A 411 17.98 -3.55 -3.66
CA SER A 411 18.11 -4.92 -3.16
C SER A 411 16.77 -5.53 -2.74
N ALA A 412 15.90 -4.77 -2.09
CA ALA A 412 14.59 -5.25 -1.68
C ALA A 412 13.68 -5.53 -2.89
N LEU A 413 13.64 -4.63 -3.89
CA LEU A 413 12.90 -4.82 -5.13
C LEU A 413 13.39 -6.05 -5.89
N SER A 414 14.70 -6.24 -6.03
CA SER A 414 15.27 -7.41 -6.72
C SER A 414 14.86 -8.72 -6.04
N ARG A 415 15.06 -8.83 -4.72
CA ARG A 415 14.69 -10.05 -3.97
C ARG A 415 13.20 -10.31 -3.98
N PHE A 416 12.39 -9.26 -3.80
CA PHE A 416 10.94 -9.35 -3.84
C PHE A 416 10.45 -9.83 -5.21
N THR A 417 10.88 -9.18 -6.28
CA THR A 417 10.42 -9.52 -7.64
C THR A 417 10.92 -10.89 -8.07
N ALA A 418 12.16 -11.26 -7.74
CA ALA A 418 12.68 -12.61 -7.96
C ALA A 418 11.79 -13.69 -7.34
N TRP A 419 11.42 -13.50 -6.07
CA TRP A 419 10.56 -14.43 -5.34
C TRP A 419 9.14 -14.43 -5.90
N LYS A 420 8.48 -13.27 -5.99
CA LYS A 420 7.06 -13.17 -6.35
C LYS A 420 6.78 -13.65 -7.78
N LEU A 421 7.67 -13.35 -8.73
CA LEU A 421 7.60 -13.85 -10.11
C LEU A 421 8.03 -15.33 -10.21
N GLY A 422 8.89 -15.78 -9.30
CA GLY A 422 9.30 -17.19 -9.21
C GLY A 422 8.14 -18.11 -8.85
N LEU A 423 7.15 -17.63 -8.10
CA LEU A 423 5.93 -18.38 -7.77
C LEU A 423 5.15 -18.84 -9.01
N THR A 424 5.28 -18.11 -10.12
CA THR A 424 4.59 -18.39 -11.40
C THR A 424 5.57 -18.77 -12.51
N GLY A 425 6.87 -18.86 -12.20
CA GLY A 425 7.93 -19.18 -13.15
C GLY A 425 8.26 -18.06 -14.15
N ALA A 426 7.74 -16.85 -13.95
CA ALA A 426 8.01 -15.71 -14.83
C ALA A 426 9.48 -15.26 -14.72
N ASP A 427 10.13 -15.03 -15.88
CA ASP A 427 11.52 -14.60 -15.98
C ASP A 427 11.65 -13.09 -15.74
N PRO A 428 12.31 -12.62 -14.66
CA PRO A 428 12.47 -11.20 -14.36
C PRO A 428 13.15 -10.38 -15.46
N ALA A 429 14.04 -10.98 -16.25
CA ALA A 429 14.72 -10.32 -17.37
C ALA A 429 13.96 -10.47 -18.71
N GLY A 430 12.87 -11.22 -18.71
CA GLY A 430 12.05 -11.49 -19.88
C GLY A 430 11.06 -10.38 -20.21
N LYS A 431 10.27 -10.66 -21.25
CA LYS A 431 9.11 -9.87 -21.66
C LYS A 431 7.85 -10.71 -21.57
N THR A 432 6.72 -10.04 -21.39
CA THR A 432 5.39 -10.65 -21.37
C THR A 432 4.40 -9.78 -22.12
N THR A 433 3.21 -10.33 -22.31
CA THR A 433 2.11 -9.66 -23.01
C THR A 433 0.87 -9.68 -22.15
N LEU A 434 0.22 -8.52 -22.02
CA LEU A 434 -1.06 -8.36 -21.34
C LEU A 434 -2.08 -7.68 -22.26
N VAL A 435 -3.36 -7.97 -22.03
CA VAL A 435 -4.49 -7.26 -22.64
C VAL A 435 -4.90 -6.13 -21.69
N SER A 436 -4.96 -4.90 -22.20
CA SER A 436 -5.36 -3.74 -21.43
C SER A 436 -6.86 -3.75 -21.13
N GLY A 437 -7.22 -3.54 -19.87
CA GLY A 437 -8.58 -3.19 -19.43
C GLY A 437 -8.98 -1.74 -19.73
N GLY A 438 -8.13 -0.99 -20.44
CA GLY A 438 -8.34 0.40 -20.81
C GLY A 438 -7.58 1.36 -19.91
N GLY A 439 -7.02 2.41 -20.50
CA GLY A 439 -6.27 3.47 -19.83
C GLY A 439 -5.82 4.54 -20.82
N ASN A 440 -5.10 5.55 -20.35
CA ASN A 440 -4.69 6.69 -21.20
C ASN A 440 -3.57 6.37 -22.19
N ARG A 441 -2.88 5.23 -22.02
CA ARG A 441 -1.77 4.78 -22.87
C ARG A 441 -2.16 3.63 -23.79
N PHE A 442 -2.95 2.68 -23.27
CA PHE A 442 -3.41 1.50 -23.99
C PHE A 442 -4.93 1.44 -23.96
N PRO A 443 -5.61 1.55 -25.11
CA PRO A 443 -7.06 1.37 -25.20
C PRO A 443 -7.50 0.01 -24.68
N GLU A 444 -8.76 -0.09 -24.24
CA GLU A 444 -9.35 -1.36 -23.82
C GLU A 444 -9.26 -2.41 -24.94
N GLY A 445 -8.93 -3.65 -24.57
CA GLY A 445 -8.76 -4.77 -25.50
C GLY A 445 -7.47 -4.74 -26.32
N SER A 446 -6.67 -3.68 -26.24
CA SER A 446 -5.37 -3.63 -26.90
C SER A 446 -4.32 -4.44 -26.15
N THR A 447 -3.32 -4.93 -26.88
CA THR A 447 -2.25 -5.77 -26.35
C THR A 447 -1.00 -4.93 -26.08
N ALA A 448 -0.43 -5.04 -24.88
CA ALA A 448 0.82 -4.41 -24.51
C ALA A 448 1.93 -5.45 -24.28
N THR A 449 3.07 -5.26 -24.92
CA THR A 449 4.30 -6.00 -24.61
C THR A 449 5.11 -5.23 -23.58
N LEU A 450 5.36 -5.86 -22.44
CA LEU A 450 6.00 -5.27 -21.27
C LEU A 450 7.23 -6.08 -20.88
N ASP A 451 8.18 -5.44 -20.21
CA ASP A 451 9.17 -6.20 -19.45
C ASP A 451 8.46 -6.86 -18.26
N VAL A 452 8.90 -8.05 -17.85
CA VAL A 452 8.28 -8.77 -16.72
C VAL A 452 8.42 -7.99 -15.42
N ILE A 453 9.45 -7.16 -15.28
CA ILE A 453 9.49 -6.09 -14.28
C ILE A 453 9.37 -4.76 -15.02
N SER A 454 8.26 -4.07 -14.87
CA SER A 454 7.97 -2.81 -15.57
C SER A 454 7.75 -1.68 -14.57
N GLY A 455 8.06 -0.45 -14.98
CA GLY A 455 7.61 0.73 -14.23
C GLY A 455 6.14 0.99 -14.51
N HIS A 456 5.43 1.66 -13.60
CA HIS A 456 4.05 2.08 -13.86
C HIS A 456 3.90 2.81 -15.20
N ARG A 457 4.84 3.72 -15.51
CA ARG A 457 4.88 4.45 -16.78
C ARG A 457 4.90 3.61 -18.06
N ASP A 458 5.27 2.33 -17.96
CA ASP A 458 5.29 1.43 -19.11
C ASP A 458 3.87 1.02 -19.50
N GLY A 459 2.97 0.85 -18.52
CA GLY A 459 1.57 0.47 -18.69
C GLY A 459 0.59 1.65 -18.70
N PHE A 460 0.96 2.80 -18.15
CA PHE A 460 0.10 3.98 -18.08
C PHE A 460 0.92 5.27 -18.32
N SER A 461 0.34 6.33 -18.90
CA SER A 461 1.07 7.59 -19.06
C SER A 461 1.10 8.35 -17.74
N THR A 462 2.20 8.21 -17.01
CA THR A 462 2.44 8.79 -15.67
C THR A 462 3.93 9.00 -15.42
N GLU A 463 4.29 9.89 -14.48
CA GLU A 463 5.67 10.02 -13.99
C GLU A 463 6.10 8.86 -13.08
N CYS A 464 5.18 8.09 -12.51
CA CYS A 464 5.49 6.97 -11.61
C CYS A 464 6.32 5.88 -12.36
N PRO A 465 7.40 5.29 -11.78
CA PRO A 465 7.89 5.37 -10.40
C PRO A 465 8.89 6.50 -10.11
N GLY A 466 8.95 7.54 -10.96
CA GLY A 466 9.95 8.59 -10.93
C GLY A 466 11.19 8.23 -11.74
N ALA A 467 11.84 9.24 -12.32
CA ALA A 467 12.93 9.03 -13.28
C ALA A 467 14.15 8.31 -12.69
N ARG A 468 14.49 8.55 -11.41
CA ARG A 468 15.64 7.91 -10.76
C ARG A 468 15.40 6.43 -10.48
N LEU A 469 14.23 6.07 -9.95
CA LEU A 469 13.89 4.67 -9.71
C LEU A 469 13.65 3.91 -11.03
N TYR A 470 13.03 4.55 -12.02
CA TYR A 470 12.84 3.94 -13.34
C TYR A 470 14.18 3.61 -14.02
N ALA A 471 15.19 4.47 -13.89
CA ALA A 471 16.53 4.22 -14.43
C ALA A 471 17.24 2.99 -13.81
N LYS A 472 16.70 2.44 -12.71
CA LYS A 472 17.24 1.27 -12.03
C LYS A 472 16.57 -0.05 -12.43
N LEU A 473 15.55 -0.03 -13.28
CA LEU A 473 14.79 -1.25 -13.60
C LEU A 473 15.64 -2.32 -14.30
N ASP A 474 16.59 -1.96 -15.17
CA ASP A 474 17.48 -2.94 -15.81
C ASP A 474 18.42 -3.64 -14.80
N GLU A 475 18.93 -2.87 -13.83
CA GLU A 475 19.73 -3.39 -12.72
C GLU A 475 18.89 -4.36 -11.88
N ILE A 476 17.65 -3.98 -11.57
CA ILE A 476 16.71 -4.79 -10.79
C ILE A 476 16.37 -6.10 -11.51
N ARG A 477 16.03 -6.04 -12.82
CA ARG A 477 15.75 -7.21 -13.66
C ARG A 477 16.90 -8.20 -13.65
N SER A 478 18.12 -7.69 -13.89
CA SER A 478 19.33 -8.51 -13.94
C SER A 478 19.62 -9.17 -12.59
N ALA A 479 19.45 -8.44 -11.49
CA ALA A 479 19.63 -8.99 -10.15
C ALA A 479 18.54 -10.02 -9.79
N ALA A 480 17.28 -9.73 -10.11
CA ALA A 480 16.16 -10.63 -9.82
C ALA A 480 16.26 -11.95 -10.61
N ALA A 481 16.70 -11.90 -11.86
CA ALA A 481 16.93 -13.10 -12.67
C ALA A 481 18.04 -13.97 -12.07
N ARG A 482 19.16 -13.36 -11.64
CA ARG A 482 20.23 -14.07 -10.92
C ARG A 482 19.74 -14.70 -9.62
N ASP A 483 18.91 -14.00 -8.85
CA ASP A 483 18.34 -14.50 -7.59
C ASP A 483 17.38 -15.69 -7.82
N GLN A 484 16.75 -15.79 -9.01
CA GLN A 484 16.01 -16.99 -9.42
C GLN A 484 16.91 -18.14 -9.92
N GLY A 485 18.20 -17.89 -10.16
CA GLY A 485 19.15 -18.85 -10.73
C GLY A 485 19.10 -18.95 -12.25
N ARG A 486 18.84 -17.83 -12.95
CA ARG A 486 18.84 -17.72 -14.42
C ARG A 486 20.14 -17.15 -14.97
#